data_AF-A0A225WAH9-F1
#
_entry.id   AF-A0A225WAH9-F1
#
_cell.length_a   1.000
_cell.length_b   1.000
_cell.length_c   1.000
_cell.angle_alpha   90.00
_cell.angle_beta   90.00
_cell.angle_gamma   90.00
#
_symmetry.space_group_name_H-M   'P 1'
#
loop_
_entity.id
_entity.type
_entity.pdbx_description
1 polymer ?
#
loop_
_entity_poly.entity_id
_entity_poly.type
_entity_poly.pdbx_seq_one_letter_code
_entity_poly.pdbx_strand_id
1 'polypeptide(L)'
;MRGTAEETEQTKIHLTRDDYLLLVCWMENPTHFAMIHGSEKKTTVGAKTTKLDAFKQLAEHLHTTSKTPGLKLLSAESMKRRWNTYKSKFTKTLNIKRSETGMGLTQKELKSGLSIPAKLDKMCPHFARMESLFGEKHNMTLTLQRLWNLVQ
;
A
#
# COMPACT_ATOMS: atom_id res chain seq x y z
N MET A 1 -17.72 20.20 21.49
CA MET A 1 -16.48 19.44 21.79
C MET A 1 -16.81 17.95 21.75
N ARG A 2 -16.62 17.29 20.59
CA ARG A 2 -16.83 15.84 20.42
C ARG A 2 -15.99 15.36 19.22
N GLY A 3 -14.67 15.44 19.36
CA GLY A 3 -13.73 15.13 18.27
C GLY A 3 -12.45 14.41 18.70
N THR A 4 -12.11 14.41 20.00
CA THR A 4 -10.81 13.93 20.46
C THR A 4 -10.75 12.43 20.76
N ALA A 5 -11.86 11.76 21.09
CA ALA A 5 -11.83 10.34 21.47
C ALA A 5 -11.92 9.38 20.27
N GLU A 6 -12.69 9.71 19.23
CA GLU A 6 -12.85 8.88 18.03
C GLU A 6 -11.59 8.88 17.15
N GLU A 7 -10.85 9.99 17.10
CA GLU A 7 -9.61 10.11 16.35
C GLU A 7 -8.48 9.29 17.00
N THR A 8 -8.39 9.30 18.34
CA THR A 8 -7.36 8.54 19.07
C THR A 8 -7.53 7.04 18.94
N GLU A 9 -8.77 6.53 18.90
CA GLU A 9 -9.01 5.09 18.73
C GLU A 9 -8.76 4.62 17.29
N GLN A 10 -9.05 5.46 16.29
CA GLN A 10 -8.73 5.16 14.89
C GLN A 10 -7.23 5.03 14.62
N THR A 11 -6.39 5.80 15.32
CA THR A 11 -4.92 5.75 15.14
C THR A 11 -4.31 4.44 15.65
N LYS A 12 -4.91 3.80 16.66
CA LYS A 12 -4.41 2.55 17.28
C LYS A 12 -4.71 1.28 16.47
N ILE A 13 -5.60 1.35 15.48
CA ILE A 13 -5.95 0.17 14.70
C ILE A 13 -4.77 -0.23 13.80
N HIS A 14 -4.24 -1.42 14.01
CA HIS A 14 -3.17 -1.97 13.18
C HIS A 14 -3.77 -2.86 12.09
N LEU A 15 -3.39 -2.62 10.83
CA LEU A 15 -3.72 -3.53 9.73
C LEU A 15 -2.92 -4.82 9.93
N THR A 16 -3.63 -5.93 9.96
CA THR A 16 -3.05 -7.28 9.97
C THR A 16 -2.51 -7.61 8.58
N ARG A 17 -1.80 -8.74 8.48
CA ARG A 17 -1.33 -9.27 7.20
C ARG A 17 -2.50 -9.52 6.23
N ASP A 18 -3.62 -10.02 6.71
CA ASP A 18 -4.79 -10.31 5.87
C ASP A 18 -5.47 -9.01 5.41
N ASP A 19 -5.46 -7.96 6.23
CA ASP A 19 -5.95 -6.64 5.82
C ASP A 19 -5.10 -6.05 4.69
N TYR A 20 -3.78 -6.23 4.75
CA TYR A 20 -2.90 -5.85 3.64
C TYR A 20 -3.19 -6.67 2.38
N LEU A 21 -3.62 -7.93 2.50
CA LEU A 21 -4.01 -8.73 1.33
C LEU A 21 -5.24 -8.13 0.66
N LEU A 22 -6.29 -7.87 1.44
CA LEU A 22 -7.54 -7.27 0.94
C LEU A 22 -7.27 -5.92 0.28
N LEU A 23 -6.42 -5.10 0.90
CA LEU A 23 -6.02 -3.82 0.37
C LEU A 23 -5.32 -3.97 -0.99
N VAL A 24 -4.35 -4.88 -1.11
CA VAL A 24 -3.61 -5.09 -2.35
C VAL A 24 -4.50 -5.70 -3.43
N CYS A 25 -5.34 -6.68 -3.10
CA CYS A 25 -6.33 -7.24 -4.03
C CYS A 25 -7.27 -6.18 -4.59
N TRP A 26 -7.70 -5.22 -3.75
CA TRP A 26 -8.53 -4.11 -4.21
C TRP A 26 -7.78 -3.21 -5.21
N MET A 27 -6.49 -2.97 -4.96
CA MET A 27 -5.60 -2.17 -5.83
C MET A 27 -5.18 -2.88 -7.11
N GLU A 28 -5.16 -4.21 -7.14
CA GLU A 28 -4.87 -5.00 -8.34
C GLU A 28 -5.93 -4.77 -9.45
N ASN A 29 -7.12 -4.23 -9.10
CA ASN A 29 -8.06 -3.74 -10.09
C ASN A 29 -7.58 -2.42 -10.72
N PRO A 30 -7.34 -2.36 -12.05
CA PRO A 30 -6.82 -1.17 -12.72
C PRO A 30 -7.68 0.08 -12.55
N THR A 31 -9.00 -0.07 -12.42
CA THR A 31 -9.94 1.03 -12.21
C THR A 31 -9.74 1.66 -10.83
N HIS A 32 -9.65 0.84 -9.78
CA HIS A 32 -9.39 1.30 -8.42
C HIS A 32 -8.00 1.93 -8.30
N PHE A 33 -7.00 1.31 -8.94
CA PHE A 33 -5.66 1.86 -9.01
C PHE A 33 -5.65 3.25 -9.64
N ALA A 34 -6.31 3.40 -10.79
CA ALA A 34 -6.42 4.67 -11.51
C ALA A 34 -7.12 5.77 -10.69
N MET A 35 -8.11 5.43 -9.86
CA MET A 35 -8.76 6.40 -8.98
C MET A 35 -7.79 7.03 -7.95
N ILE A 36 -6.78 6.29 -7.49
CA ILE A 36 -5.81 6.76 -6.47
C ILE A 36 -4.51 7.30 -7.09
N HIS A 37 -4.05 6.67 -8.16
CA HIS A 37 -2.77 6.96 -8.81
C HIS A 37 -2.90 7.77 -10.10
N GLY A 38 -4.12 7.95 -10.61
CA GLY A 38 -4.39 8.53 -11.92
C GLY A 38 -4.21 7.51 -13.06
N SER A 39 -4.85 7.77 -14.19
CA SER A 39 -4.52 7.12 -15.47
C SER A 39 -3.59 8.03 -16.28
N GLU A 40 -2.66 7.44 -17.02
CA GLU A 40 -1.78 8.17 -17.96
C GLU A 40 -2.55 8.73 -19.16
N LYS A 41 -3.72 8.16 -19.47
CA LYS A 41 -4.59 8.62 -20.53
C LYS A 41 -5.34 9.86 -20.04
N LYS A 42 -5.08 11.02 -20.66
CA LYS A 42 -5.82 12.26 -20.42
C LYS A 42 -7.31 11.99 -20.63
N THR A 43 -8.09 11.88 -19.56
CA THR A 43 -9.55 11.80 -19.65
C THR A 43 -10.12 13.20 -19.75
N THR A 44 -11.03 13.39 -20.69
CA THR A 44 -11.89 14.56 -20.85
C THR A 44 -12.59 14.91 -19.54
N VAL A 45 -12.67 16.21 -19.24
CA VAL A 45 -13.25 16.79 -18.02
C VAL A 45 -14.69 16.31 -17.82
N GLY A 46 -14.91 15.44 -16.83
CA GLY A 46 -16.24 14.99 -16.40
C GLY A 46 -16.14 14.23 -15.07
N ALA A 47 -16.90 14.68 -14.07
CA ALA A 47 -16.96 14.21 -12.67
C ALA A 47 -15.60 14.05 -11.95
N LYS A 48 -15.25 15.03 -11.11
CA LYS A 48 -14.07 14.99 -10.23
C LYS A 48 -14.32 14.02 -9.06
N THR A 49 -14.25 12.70 -9.27
CA THR A 49 -14.08 11.78 -8.14
C THR A 49 -12.75 12.14 -7.48
N THR A 50 -12.79 12.61 -6.24
CA THR A 50 -11.57 13.05 -5.57
C THR A 50 -10.76 11.82 -5.17
N LYS A 51 -9.44 11.98 -5.08
CA LYS A 51 -8.56 10.93 -4.53
C LYS A 51 -9.00 10.48 -3.13
N LEU A 52 -9.65 11.36 -2.37
CA LEU A 52 -10.19 11.04 -1.04
C LEU A 52 -11.42 10.12 -1.13
N ASP A 53 -12.29 10.32 -2.12
CA ASP A 53 -13.43 9.42 -2.37
C ASP A 53 -12.98 8.01 -2.74
N ALA A 54 -11.87 7.88 -3.45
CA ALA A 54 -11.26 6.58 -3.74
C ALA A 54 -10.77 5.89 -2.45
N PHE A 55 -10.16 6.64 -1.53
CA PHE A 55 -9.79 6.11 -0.21
C PHE A 55 -10.99 5.79 0.68
N LYS A 56 -12.10 6.50 0.52
CA LYS A 56 -13.36 6.19 1.17
C LYS A 56 -13.89 4.82 0.70
N GLN A 57 -13.93 4.58 -0.61
CA GLN A 57 -14.33 3.28 -1.17
C GLN A 57 -13.43 2.13 -0.70
N LEU A 58 -12.11 2.35 -0.64
CA LEU A 58 -11.19 1.36 -0.08
C LEU A 58 -11.46 1.09 1.41
N ALA A 59 -11.77 2.13 2.19
CA ALA A 59 -12.13 1.96 3.59
C ALA A 59 -13.41 1.11 3.75
N GLU A 60 -14.47 1.45 3.00
CA GLU A 60 -15.73 0.70 2.98
C GLU A 60 -15.54 -0.77 2.55
N HIS A 61 -14.66 -1.01 1.57
CA HIS A 61 -14.28 -2.36 1.18
C HIS A 61 -13.65 -3.15 2.34
N LEU A 62 -12.70 -2.55 3.07
CA LEU A 62 -12.08 -3.17 4.24
C LEU A 62 -13.07 -3.35 5.40
N HIS A 63 -14.02 -2.44 5.58
CA HIS A 63 -15.07 -2.56 6.61
C HIS A 63 -15.95 -3.79 6.41
N THR A 64 -16.17 -4.19 5.16
CA THR A 64 -17.06 -5.31 4.79
C THR A 64 -16.33 -6.64 4.64
N THR A 65 -15.05 -6.61 4.26
CA THR A 65 -14.29 -7.83 3.94
C THR A 65 -13.33 -8.27 5.05
N SER A 66 -12.87 -7.36 5.90
CA SER A 66 -11.96 -7.69 7.00
C SER A 66 -12.69 -8.19 8.24
N LYS A 67 -12.01 -9.06 8.98
CA LYS A 67 -12.40 -9.55 10.31
C LYS A 67 -11.77 -8.75 11.46
N THR A 68 -10.86 -7.81 11.18
CA THR A 68 -10.13 -7.07 12.22
C THR A 68 -11.06 -6.10 12.97
N PRO A 69 -11.19 -6.25 14.30
CA PRO A 69 -11.99 -5.34 15.11
C PRO A 69 -11.52 -3.90 14.98
N GLY A 70 -12.47 -2.96 14.92
CA GLY A 70 -12.17 -1.53 14.83
C GLY A 70 -11.94 -1.00 13.42
N LEU A 71 -11.67 -1.84 12.40
CA LEU A 71 -11.47 -1.33 11.03
C LEU A 71 -12.66 -0.55 10.48
N LYS A 72 -13.88 -0.89 10.93
CA LYS A 72 -15.13 -0.17 10.62
C LYS A 72 -15.10 1.32 10.98
N LEU A 73 -14.17 1.75 11.82
CA LEU A 73 -13.98 3.14 12.21
C LEU A 73 -13.01 3.89 11.29
N LEU A 74 -12.33 3.23 10.35
CA LEU A 74 -11.35 3.90 9.50
C LEU A 74 -12.02 4.91 8.56
N SER A 75 -11.67 6.18 8.74
CA SER A 75 -11.99 7.24 7.78
C SER A 75 -11.17 7.13 6.49
N ALA A 76 -11.60 7.86 5.45
CA ALA A 76 -10.85 7.98 4.20
C ALA A 76 -9.44 8.57 4.41
N GLU A 77 -9.28 9.52 5.33
CA GLU A 77 -7.98 10.12 5.66
C GLU A 77 -7.06 9.14 6.38
N SER A 78 -7.60 8.40 7.35
CA SER A 78 -6.90 7.31 8.02
C SER A 78 -6.44 6.25 7.01
N MET A 79 -7.30 5.89 6.05
CA MET A 79 -6.96 4.94 4.98
C MET A 79 -5.86 5.47 4.07
N LYS A 80 -5.94 6.73 3.64
CA LYS A 80 -4.90 7.41 2.85
C LYS A 80 -3.54 7.38 3.57
N ARG A 81 -3.51 7.70 4.87
CA ARG A 81 -2.29 7.66 5.68
C ARG A 81 -1.71 6.25 5.74
N ARG A 82 -2.55 5.24 5.97
CA ARG A 82 -2.14 3.82 6.03
C ARG A 82 -1.58 3.32 4.71
N TRP A 83 -2.22 3.66 3.59
CA TRP A 83 -1.70 3.36 2.25
C TRP A 83 -0.34 4.00 2.01
N ASN A 84 -0.16 5.27 2.39
CA ASN A 84 1.12 5.96 2.25
C ASN A 84 2.22 5.32 3.12
N THR A 85 1.91 4.93 4.36
CA THR A 85 2.85 4.17 5.20
C THR A 85 3.22 2.83 4.56
N TYR A 86 2.26 2.12 3.97
CA TYR A 86 2.50 0.86 3.32
C TYR A 86 3.38 1.00 2.07
N LYS A 87 3.10 1.99 1.21
CA LYS A 87 4.00 2.36 0.09
C LYS A 87 5.41 2.72 0.57
N SER A 88 5.53 3.48 1.66
CA SER A 88 6.84 3.82 2.23
C SER A 88 7.62 2.57 2.66
N LYS A 89 6.95 1.59 3.30
CA LYS A 89 7.55 0.28 3.62
C LYS A 89 7.97 -0.47 2.36
N PHE A 90 7.11 -0.50 1.34
CA PHE A 90 7.42 -1.12 0.05
C PHE A 90 8.66 -0.49 -0.58
N THR A 91 8.71 0.84 -0.75
CA THR A 91 9.87 1.54 -1.34
C THR A 91 11.15 1.27 -0.57
N LYS A 92 11.12 1.31 0.78
CA LYS A 92 12.28 0.97 1.61
C LYS A 92 12.74 -0.47 1.37
N THR A 93 11.80 -1.41 1.34
CA THR A 93 12.08 -2.84 1.13
C THR A 93 12.61 -3.09 -0.29
N LEU A 94 12.07 -2.39 -1.30
CA LEU A 94 12.52 -2.45 -2.68
C LEU A 94 13.94 -1.88 -2.85
N ASN A 95 14.27 -0.79 -2.17
CA ASN A 95 15.63 -0.24 -2.17
C ASN A 95 16.62 -1.23 -1.54
N ILE A 96 16.26 -1.85 -0.41
CA ILE A 96 17.08 -2.89 0.23
C ILE A 96 17.27 -4.11 -0.69
N LYS A 97 16.22 -4.52 -1.42
CA LYS A 97 16.31 -5.57 -2.44
C LYS A 97 17.30 -5.22 -3.56
N ARG A 98 17.35 -3.95 -3.96
CA ARG A 98 18.16 -3.44 -5.09
C ARG A 98 19.61 -3.10 -4.75
N SER A 99 19.91 -2.81 -3.48
CA SER A 99 21.29 -2.49 -3.06
C SER A 99 22.22 -3.71 -3.16
N GLU A 100 23.45 -3.49 -3.62
CA GLU A 100 24.48 -4.52 -3.87
C GLU A 100 24.85 -5.37 -2.64
N THR A 101 24.59 -4.87 -1.43
CA THR A 101 24.77 -5.60 -0.15
C THR A 101 23.64 -6.61 0.14
N GLY A 102 22.67 -6.75 -0.78
CA GLY A 102 21.87 -7.95 -0.99
C GLY A 102 21.24 -8.58 0.24
N MET A 103 20.41 -7.83 0.99
CA MET A 103 19.54 -8.30 2.09
C MET A 103 20.20 -9.13 3.22
N GLY A 104 21.54 -9.32 3.18
CA GLY A 104 22.28 -10.43 3.76
C GLY A 104 21.54 -11.20 4.83
N LEU A 105 21.01 -12.38 4.48
CA LEU A 105 20.37 -13.25 5.47
C LEU A 105 21.35 -13.46 6.62
N THR A 106 20.94 -13.07 7.82
CA THR A 106 21.77 -13.28 9.00
C THR A 106 22.00 -14.78 9.21
N GLN A 107 23.08 -15.18 9.88
CA GLN A 107 23.30 -16.60 10.20
C GLN A 107 22.10 -17.24 10.94
N LYS A 108 21.37 -16.46 11.75
CA LYS A 108 20.14 -16.89 12.41
C LYS A 108 19.03 -17.17 11.41
N GLU A 109 18.85 -16.31 10.42
CA GLU A 109 17.84 -16.46 9.37
C GLU A 109 18.15 -17.65 8.47
N LEU A 110 19.42 -17.83 8.11
CA LEU A 110 19.88 -18.98 7.35
C LEU A 110 19.63 -20.29 8.12
N LYS A 111 19.97 -20.32 9.42
CA LYS A 111 19.69 -21.48 10.31
C LYS A 111 18.19 -21.76 10.47
N SER A 112 17.34 -20.74 10.40
CA SER A 112 15.89 -20.90 10.41
C SER A 112 15.29 -21.29 9.05
N GLY A 113 16.12 -21.43 8.00
CA GLY A 113 15.66 -21.72 6.64
C GLY A 113 14.90 -20.56 5.97
N LEU A 114 15.08 -19.31 6.44
CA LEU A 114 14.37 -18.16 5.91
C LEU A 114 14.87 -17.83 4.50
N SER A 115 13.96 -17.79 3.53
CA SER A 115 14.27 -17.38 2.16
C SER A 115 14.22 -15.86 2.01
N ILE A 116 14.93 -15.33 0.99
CA ILE A 116 14.89 -13.89 0.64
C ILE A 116 13.45 -13.41 0.36
N PRO A 117 12.59 -14.13 -0.39
CA PRO A 117 11.18 -13.75 -0.54
C PRO A 117 10.42 -13.69 0.78
N ALA A 118 10.63 -14.65 1.69
CA ALA A 118 10.00 -14.64 3.01
C ALA A 118 10.49 -13.47 3.88
N LYS A 119 11.77 -13.08 3.76
CA LYS A 119 12.33 -11.89 4.41
C LYS A 119 11.70 -10.61 3.88
N LEU A 120 11.61 -10.46 2.55
CA LEU A 120 10.94 -9.32 1.90
C LEU A 120 9.51 -9.16 2.37
N ASP A 121 8.78 -10.26 2.37
CA ASP A 121 7.38 -10.31 2.75
C ASP A 121 7.17 -10.08 4.26
N LYS A 122 8.13 -10.47 5.10
CA LYS A 122 8.16 -10.08 6.52
C LYS A 122 8.39 -8.57 6.72
N MET A 123 9.18 -7.93 5.87
CA MET A 123 9.44 -6.48 5.94
C MET A 123 8.30 -5.64 5.37
N CYS A 124 7.67 -6.14 4.31
CA CYS A 124 6.53 -5.53 3.65
C CYS A 124 5.53 -6.65 3.31
N PRO A 125 4.41 -6.78 4.05
CA PRO A 125 3.42 -7.82 3.79
C PRO A 125 3.00 -7.82 2.32
N HIS A 126 2.91 -8.98 1.68
CA HIS A 126 2.55 -9.14 0.27
C HIS A 126 3.48 -8.38 -0.69
N PHE A 127 4.78 -8.31 -0.36
CA PHE A 127 5.78 -7.58 -1.15
C PHE A 127 5.74 -7.94 -2.64
N ALA A 128 5.64 -9.22 -2.98
CA ALA A 128 5.61 -9.68 -4.37
C ALA A 128 4.40 -9.14 -5.15
N ARG A 129 3.23 -9.01 -4.51
CA ARG A 129 2.03 -8.45 -5.15
C ARG A 129 2.15 -6.95 -5.34
N MET A 130 2.68 -6.23 -4.34
CA MET A 130 3.03 -4.81 -4.49
C MET A 130 4.06 -4.61 -5.60
N GLU A 131 5.07 -5.48 -5.68
CA GLU A 131 6.05 -5.45 -6.76
C GLU A 131 5.42 -5.70 -8.12
N SER A 132 4.46 -6.63 -8.25
CA SER A 132 3.70 -6.82 -9.50
C SER A 132 2.86 -5.59 -9.85
N LEU A 133 2.11 -5.07 -8.87
CA LEU A 133 1.24 -3.89 -9.01
C LEU A 133 2.00 -2.66 -9.49
N PHE A 134 3.23 -2.47 -9.01
CA PHE A 134 4.10 -1.36 -9.41
C PHE A 134 5.12 -1.73 -10.51
N GLY A 135 5.29 -3.02 -10.81
CA GLY A 135 6.32 -3.58 -11.68
C GLY A 135 5.83 -3.99 -13.08
N GLU A 136 4.54 -4.29 -13.29
CA GLU A 136 3.97 -4.44 -14.65
C GLU A 136 4.13 -3.17 -15.51
N LYS A 137 4.50 -2.06 -14.87
CA LYS A 137 4.92 -0.82 -15.51
C LYS A 137 6.45 -0.76 -15.76
N HIS A 138 7.09 -1.87 -16.11
CA HIS A 138 8.42 -1.85 -16.74
C HIS A 138 8.39 -1.28 -18.19
N ASN A 139 7.20 -1.01 -18.75
CA ASN A 139 7.01 -0.14 -19.92
C ASN A 139 6.68 1.32 -19.57
N MET A 140 6.73 1.74 -18.30
CA MET A 140 6.63 3.15 -17.95
C MET A 140 7.95 3.85 -18.20
N THR A 141 7.90 4.80 -19.12
CA THR A 141 8.95 5.79 -19.39
C THR A 141 9.53 6.37 -18.09
N LEU A 142 10.85 6.62 -18.08
CA LEU A 142 11.66 7.23 -17.00
C LEU A 142 11.00 8.43 -16.28
N THR A 143 10.04 9.07 -16.91
CA THR A 143 9.18 10.14 -16.40
C THR A 143 8.35 9.75 -15.18
N LEU A 144 7.82 8.53 -15.09
CA LEU A 144 7.01 8.12 -13.92
C LEU A 144 7.86 7.61 -12.75
N GLN A 145 9.07 7.09 -13.01
CA GLN A 145 10.08 6.89 -11.97
C GLN A 145 10.46 8.24 -11.33
N ARG A 146 10.61 9.29 -12.16
CA ARG A 146 10.85 10.67 -11.70
C ARG A 146 9.66 11.24 -10.92
N LEU A 147 8.43 11.03 -11.39
CA LEU A 147 7.23 11.50 -10.67
C LEU A 147 6.98 10.71 -9.38
N TRP A 148 7.34 9.42 -9.31
CA TRP A 148 7.32 8.64 -8.07
C TRP A 148 8.34 9.15 -7.05
N ASN A 149 9.52 9.57 -7.51
CA ASN A 149 10.54 10.21 -6.66
C ASN A 149 10.20 11.66 -6.28
N LEU A 150 9.32 12.35 -7.03
CA LEU A 150 8.89 13.73 -6.76
C LEU A 150 7.67 13.84 -5.83
N VAL A 151 7.06 12.70 -5.45
CA VAL A 151 5.98 12.64 -4.43
C VAL A 151 6.49 12.01 -3.12
N GLN A 152 7.81 12.07 -2.89
CA GLN A 152 8.42 11.97 -1.56
C GLN A 152 8.44 13.34 -0.89
#